data_AF-A0AAV5UBY6-F1
#
_entry.id   AF-A0AAV5UBY6-F1
#
_cell.length_a   1.000
_cell.length_b   1.000
_cell.length_c   1.000
_cell.angle_alpha   90.00
_cell.angle_beta   90.00
_cell.angle_gamma   90.00
#
_symmetry.space_group_name_H-M   'P 1'
#
loop_
_entity.id
_entity.type
_entity.pdbx_description
1 polymer ?
#
loop_
_entity_poly.entity_id
_entity_poly.type
_entity_poly.pdbx_seq_one_letter_code
_entity_poly.pdbx_strand_id
1 'polypeptide(L)'
;RVILAGLTHGVAIDSIIQKREMGALYIAFESVPFSLLVIHFLYRYWSVRRPHLIALFTKKSFIALLLSGTSFVIITWYLICFYGTVGEEDSEGRRALIAEYENTYGKRIEGGWMLLDHWSNDELNVRILITVIIMNVIMFSSVALASSLAFLTFHHIRSSQKLSVQAGLLQRKLLIALCAQAAVPSLFVYTPYMLTIDMPFMRLPVPIVHDLSVPLTTCFPVCDSAILILLISDYRRGLLGMIRKNQVREASSAMRVSTVAS
;
A
#
# COMPACT_ATOMS: atom_id res chain seq x y z
N ARG A 1 -11.31 8.08 10.03
CA ARG A 1 -11.60 9.21 9.11
C ARG A 1 -10.41 10.15 9.13
N VAL A 2 -10.11 10.81 8.01
CA VAL A 2 -9.01 11.77 7.92
C VAL A 2 -9.64 13.16 7.83
N ILE A 3 -9.04 14.13 8.52
CA ILE A 3 -9.48 15.52 8.56
C ILE A 3 -8.27 16.43 8.42
N LEU A 4 -8.49 17.51 7.68
CA LEU A 4 -7.56 18.62 7.54
C LEU A 4 -8.16 19.85 8.21
N ALA A 5 -7.46 20.41 9.19
CA ALA A 5 -7.79 21.72 9.77
C ALA A 5 -6.66 22.71 9.43
N GLY A 6 -6.90 23.59 8.45
CA GLY A 6 -5.85 24.45 7.90
C GLY A 6 -4.74 23.64 7.22
N LEU A 7 -3.57 23.57 7.86
CA LEU A 7 -2.41 22.76 7.42
C LEU A 7 -2.21 21.50 8.26
N THR A 8 -2.94 21.37 9.36
CA THR A 8 -2.75 20.31 10.34
C THR A 8 -3.54 19.07 9.93
N HIS A 9 -2.83 17.96 9.81
CA HIS A 9 -3.38 16.69 9.34
C HIS A 9 -3.73 15.79 10.51
N GLY A 10 -4.99 15.38 10.57
CA GLY A 10 -5.53 14.55 11.64
C GLY A 10 -6.16 13.27 11.13
N VAL A 11 -5.90 12.17 11.82
CA VAL A 11 -6.67 10.92 11.64
C VAL A 11 -7.45 10.65 12.91
N ALA A 12 -8.77 10.59 12.77
CA ALA A 12 -9.71 10.32 13.84
C ALA A 12 -10.28 8.90 13.73
N ILE A 13 -10.15 8.13 14.81
CA ILE A 13 -10.75 6.79 14.93
C ILE A 13 -12.16 6.91 15.44
N ASP A 14 -13.08 7.01 14.49
CA ASP A 14 -14.53 7.01 14.72
C ASP A 14 -15.03 5.56 14.85
N SER A 15 -14.70 4.92 15.97
CA SER A 15 -15.16 3.56 16.31
C SER A 15 -15.65 3.49 17.77
N ILE A 16 -16.23 2.35 18.15
CA ILE A 16 -16.71 2.08 19.52
C ILE A 16 -15.56 2.22 20.53
N ILE A 17 -14.33 1.91 20.11
CA ILE A 17 -13.13 2.01 20.92
C ILE A 17 -12.27 3.15 20.35
N GLN A 18 -12.41 4.35 20.90
CA GLN A 18 -11.68 5.56 20.49
C GLN A 18 -10.26 5.58 21.07
N LYS A 19 -9.46 4.58 20.72
CA LYS A 19 -8.08 4.41 21.19
C LYS A 19 -7.10 4.77 20.11
N ARG A 20 -6.07 5.56 20.45
CA ARG A 20 -5.01 5.99 19.53
C ARG A 20 -4.23 4.80 18.97
N GLU A 21 -4.07 3.76 19.77
CA GLU A 21 -3.45 2.48 19.44
C GLU A 21 -4.10 1.87 18.18
N MET A 22 -5.42 1.96 18.06
CA MET A 22 -6.14 1.42 16.91
C MET A 22 -5.84 2.21 15.62
N GLY A 23 -5.66 3.53 15.76
CA GLY A 23 -5.26 4.37 14.63
C GLY A 23 -3.84 4.11 14.20
N ALA A 24 -2.92 4.02 15.16
CA ALA A 24 -1.51 3.75 14.86
C ALA A 24 -1.37 2.37 14.18
N LEU A 25 -2.17 1.40 14.62
CA LEU A 25 -2.23 0.07 13.99
C LEU A 25 -2.80 0.13 12.57
N TYR A 26 -3.88 0.88 12.36
CA TYR A 26 -4.46 1.07 11.03
C TYR A 26 -3.43 1.66 10.05
N ILE A 27 -2.74 2.74 10.43
CA ILE A 27 -1.68 3.33 9.60
C ILE A 27 -0.49 2.38 9.43
N ALA A 28 -0.14 1.60 10.45
CA ALA A 28 0.92 0.59 10.34
C ALA A 28 0.66 -0.47 9.27
N PHE A 29 -0.60 -0.86 9.04
CA PHE A 29 -0.93 -1.78 7.95
C PHE A 29 -0.73 -1.16 6.56
N GLU A 30 -0.72 0.16 6.43
CA GLU A 30 -0.40 0.83 5.17
C GLU A 30 1.07 0.63 4.74
N SER A 31 1.93 0.12 5.64
CA SER A 31 3.32 -0.24 5.31
C SER A 31 3.48 -1.61 4.62
N VAL A 32 2.45 -2.46 4.64
CA VAL A 32 2.47 -3.81 4.02
C VAL A 32 2.85 -3.79 2.54
N PRO A 33 2.31 -2.88 1.69
CA PRO A 33 2.70 -2.77 0.29
C PRO A 33 4.21 -2.59 0.09
N PHE A 34 4.91 -1.94 1.03
CA PHE A 34 6.36 -1.70 0.95
C PHE A 34 7.14 -3.01 1.03
N SER A 35 6.72 -3.91 1.92
CA SER A 35 7.31 -5.24 2.08
C SER A 35 6.95 -6.14 0.90
N LEU A 36 5.68 -6.15 0.49
CA LEU A 36 5.23 -6.94 -0.65
C LEU A 36 5.98 -6.55 -1.93
N LEU A 37 6.13 -5.26 -2.21
CA LEU A 37 6.85 -4.74 -3.38
C LEU A 37 8.26 -5.36 -3.48
N VAL A 38 9.02 -5.30 -2.38
CA VAL A 38 10.38 -5.87 -2.31
C VAL A 38 10.36 -7.39 -2.51
N ILE A 39 9.44 -8.10 -1.86
CA ILE A 39 9.31 -9.56 -1.97
C ILE A 39 9.00 -9.97 -3.41
N HIS A 40 8.09 -9.25 -4.08
CA HIS A 40 7.72 -9.49 -5.47
C HIS A 40 8.92 -9.33 -6.42
N PHE A 41 9.70 -8.25 -6.27
CA PHE A 41 10.89 -8.06 -7.08
C PHE A 41 12.02 -9.03 -6.74
N LEU A 42 12.16 -9.43 -5.48
CA LEU A 42 13.13 -10.43 -5.05
C LEU A 42 12.81 -11.79 -5.68
N TYR A 43 11.56 -12.23 -5.57
CA TYR A 43 11.07 -13.46 -6.20
C TYR A 43 11.39 -13.44 -7.70
N ARG A 44 11.10 -12.31 -8.36
CA ARG A 44 11.35 -12.17 -9.80
C ARG A 44 12.83 -12.26 -10.12
N TYR A 45 13.66 -11.49 -9.43
CA TYR A 45 15.10 -11.50 -9.64
C TYR A 45 15.66 -12.91 -9.51
N TRP A 46 15.24 -13.66 -8.49
CA TRP A 46 15.63 -15.07 -8.33
C TRP A 46 15.07 -15.94 -9.45
N SER A 47 13.84 -15.73 -9.90
CA SER A 47 13.26 -16.52 -11.00
C SER A 47 14.05 -16.44 -12.31
N VAL A 48 14.70 -15.31 -12.56
CA VAL A 48 15.51 -15.10 -13.77
C VAL A 48 16.96 -15.49 -13.53
N ARG A 49 17.56 -15.00 -12.44
CA ARG A 49 19.01 -15.10 -12.21
C ARG A 49 19.41 -16.37 -11.47
N ARG A 50 18.58 -16.85 -10.53
CA ARG A 50 18.87 -17.99 -9.64
C ARG A 50 17.63 -18.87 -9.43
N PRO A 51 17.16 -19.61 -10.46
CA PRO A 51 15.92 -20.36 -10.37
C PRO A 51 15.88 -21.39 -9.23
N HIS A 52 17.05 -21.93 -8.85
CA HIS A 52 17.18 -22.86 -7.72
C HIS A 52 16.75 -22.25 -6.37
N LEU A 53 16.81 -20.91 -6.21
CA LEU A 53 16.36 -20.22 -5.01
C LEU A 53 14.84 -20.05 -4.94
N ILE A 54 14.11 -20.21 -6.07
CA ILE A 54 12.64 -20.12 -6.05
C ILE A 54 12.05 -21.20 -5.15
N ALA A 55 12.67 -22.38 -5.09
CA ALA A 55 12.22 -23.48 -4.21
C ALA A 55 12.19 -23.06 -2.73
N LEU A 56 12.94 -22.01 -2.35
CA LEU A 56 12.90 -21.45 -1.01
C LEU A 56 11.53 -20.84 -0.68
N PHE A 57 10.84 -20.24 -1.65
CA PHE A 57 9.47 -19.72 -1.48
C PHE A 57 8.41 -20.81 -1.19
N THR A 58 8.74 -22.09 -1.41
CA THR A 58 7.89 -23.22 -1.03
C THR A 58 8.21 -23.73 0.38
N LYS A 59 9.39 -23.40 0.94
CA LYS A 59 9.79 -23.86 2.27
C LYS A 59 9.10 -23.04 3.36
N LYS A 60 8.42 -23.73 4.30
CA LYS A 60 7.71 -23.10 5.42
C LYS A 60 8.60 -22.18 6.26
N SER A 61 9.86 -22.53 6.47
CA SER A 61 10.81 -21.70 7.23
C SER A 61 11.11 -20.35 6.55
N PHE A 62 11.19 -20.33 5.22
CA PHE A 62 11.40 -19.09 4.50
C PHE A 62 10.13 -18.26 4.39
N ILE A 63 8.97 -18.89 4.22
CA ILE A 63 7.68 -18.18 4.32
C ILE A 63 7.55 -17.52 5.70
N ALA A 64 7.90 -18.24 6.77
CA ALA A 64 7.93 -17.68 8.12
C ALA A 64 8.91 -16.50 8.26
N LEU A 65 10.06 -16.54 7.59
CA LEU A 65 11.02 -15.43 7.53
C LEU A 65 10.45 -14.21 6.80
N LEU A 66 9.73 -14.41 5.68
CA LEU A 66 9.10 -13.31 4.95
C LEU A 66 7.97 -12.67 5.77
N LEU A 67 7.17 -13.50 6.45
CA LEU A 67 6.12 -13.04 7.36
C LEU A 67 6.72 -12.29 8.55
N SER A 68 7.79 -12.79 9.15
CA SER A 68 8.46 -12.09 10.27
C SER A 68 9.05 -10.75 9.84
N GLY A 69 9.66 -10.68 8.65
CA GLY A 69 10.14 -9.42 8.09
C GLY A 69 9.02 -8.41 7.83
N THR A 70 7.88 -8.87 7.30
CA THR A 70 6.70 -8.01 7.09
C THR A 70 6.12 -7.52 8.42
N SER A 71 5.97 -8.42 9.40
CA SER A 71 5.52 -8.06 10.75
C SER A 71 6.47 -7.07 11.42
N PHE A 72 7.79 -7.21 11.21
CA PHE A 72 8.77 -6.26 11.73
C PHE A 72 8.58 -4.85 11.15
N VAL A 73 8.30 -4.73 9.85
CA VAL A 73 8.00 -3.45 9.21
C VAL A 73 6.71 -2.84 9.77
N ILE A 74 5.64 -3.63 9.93
CA ILE A 74 4.38 -3.18 10.55
C ILE A 74 4.62 -2.68 11.98
N ILE A 75 5.33 -3.45 12.80
CA ILE A 75 5.63 -3.08 14.19
C ILE A 75 6.46 -1.80 14.24
N THR A 76 7.47 -1.68 13.37
CA THR A 76 8.31 -0.47 13.30
C THR A 76 7.45 0.75 12.93
N TRP A 77 6.59 0.62 11.92
CA TRP A 77 5.68 1.70 11.50
C TRP A 77 4.67 2.07 12.59
N TYR A 78 4.14 1.07 13.28
CA TYR A 78 3.25 1.27 14.45
C TYR A 78 3.95 2.08 15.53
N LEU A 79 5.18 1.71 15.91
CA LEU A 79 5.93 2.41 16.96
C LEU A 79 6.25 3.85 16.53
N ILE A 80 6.65 4.07 15.27
CA ILE A 80 6.90 5.42 14.74
C ILE A 80 5.64 6.27 14.79
N CYS A 81 4.50 5.75 14.34
CA CYS A 81 3.24 6.49 14.41
C CYS A 81 2.84 6.73 15.86
N PHE A 82 2.85 5.69 16.69
CA PHE A 82 2.37 5.76 18.06
C PHE A 82 3.19 6.71 18.94
N TYR A 83 4.51 6.78 18.79
CA TYR A 83 5.37 7.67 19.57
C TYR A 83 5.70 8.99 18.87
N GLY A 84 5.74 9.01 17.54
CA GLY A 84 6.10 10.18 16.75
C GLY A 84 4.95 11.16 16.54
N THR A 85 3.71 10.68 16.35
CA THR A 85 2.52 11.51 16.10
C THR A 85 1.73 11.82 17.37
N VAL A 86 2.39 11.84 18.53
CA VAL A 86 1.79 12.34 19.77
C VAL A 86 1.65 13.84 19.62
N GLY A 87 0.44 14.34 19.37
CA GLY A 87 0.11 15.74 19.62
C GLY A 87 0.17 16.00 21.12
N GLU A 88 0.61 17.19 21.55
CA GLU A 88 0.41 17.60 22.94
C GLU A 88 -1.08 17.55 23.25
N GLU A 89 -1.44 17.10 24.46
CA GLU A 89 -2.82 16.79 24.80
C GLU A 89 -3.77 18.00 24.64
N ASP A 90 -3.26 19.22 24.68
CA ASP A 90 -4.00 20.48 24.46
C ASP A 90 -3.31 21.40 23.43
N SER A 91 -2.74 20.82 22.37
CA SER A 91 -2.21 21.62 21.26
C SER A 91 -3.32 22.35 20.49
N GLU A 92 -3.01 23.54 19.98
CA GLU A 92 -3.94 24.35 19.17
C GLU A 92 -4.40 23.57 17.92
N GLY A 93 -3.49 22.83 17.29
CA GLY A 93 -3.79 21.94 16.16
C GLY A 93 -4.78 20.83 16.51
N ARG A 94 -4.71 20.24 17.72
CA ARG A 94 -5.69 19.25 18.18
C ARG A 94 -7.07 19.89 18.36
N ARG A 95 -7.15 21.08 18.96
CA ARG A 95 -8.43 21.78 19.15
C ARG A 95 -9.06 22.15 17.82
N ALA A 96 -8.27 22.65 16.86
CA ALA A 96 -8.73 22.97 15.52
C ALA A 96 -9.30 21.73 14.81
N LEU A 97 -8.63 20.59 14.89
CA LEU A 97 -9.13 19.33 14.31
C LEU A 97 -10.40 18.81 14.97
N ILE A 98 -10.51 18.90 16.31
CA ILE A 98 -11.73 18.50 17.01
C ILE A 98 -12.90 19.38 16.58
N ALA A 99 -12.70 20.70 16.50
CA ALA A 99 -13.71 21.65 16.05
C ALA A 99 -14.12 21.39 14.59
N GLU A 100 -13.16 21.14 13.69
CA GLU A 100 -13.45 20.83 12.29
C GLU A 100 -14.20 19.50 12.14
N TYR A 101 -13.86 18.50 12.95
CA TYR A 101 -14.57 17.21 12.99
C TYR A 101 -16.01 17.38 13.48
N GLU A 102 -16.20 18.13 14.57
CA GLU A 102 -17.53 18.43 15.10
C GLU A 102 -18.37 19.19 14.07
N ASN A 103 -17.79 20.15 13.37
CA ASN A 103 -18.46 20.91 12.32
C ASN A 103 -18.85 20.02 11.13
N THR A 104 -17.94 19.14 10.69
CA THR A 104 -18.15 18.28 9.51
C THR A 104 -19.11 17.12 9.78
N TYR A 105 -19.04 16.51 10.98
CA TYR A 105 -19.72 15.25 11.29
C TYR A 105 -20.74 15.35 12.42
N GLY A 106 -20.87 16.50 13.09
CA GLY A 106 -21.80 16.70 14.21
C GLY A 106 -21.49 15.86 15.45
N LYS A 107 -20.25 15.37 15.58
CA LYS A 107 -19.83 14.44 16.65
C LYS A 107 -18.47 14.82 17.20
N ARG A 108 -18.28 14.69 18.52
CA ARG A 108 -16.99 14.89 19.18
C ARG A 108 -16.25 13.58 19.39
N ILE A 109 -14.94 13.57 19.13
CA ILE A 109 -14.02 12.47 19.45
C ILE A 109 -13.01 12.98 20.46
N GLU A 110 -12.84 12.30 21.59
CA GLU A 110 -11.94 12.77 22.64
C GLU A 110 -10.56 12.11 22.57
N GLY A 111 -10.49 10.77 22.46
CA GLY A 111 -9.21 10.04 22.59
C GLY A 111 -8.61 9.48 21.30
N GLY A 112 -9.40 9.30 20.25
CA GLY A 112 -9.03 8.53 19.05
C GLY A 112 -8.20 9.29 18.01
N TRP A 113 -7.31 10.19 18.41
CA TRP A 113 -6.61 11.10 17.48
C TRP A 113 -5.17 10.71 17.24
N MET A 114 -4.77 10.74 15.97
CA MET A 114 -3.36 10.85 15.56
C MET A 114 -3.16 12.16 14.83
N LEU A 115 -2.08 12.85 15.18
CA LEU A 115 -1.86 14.23 14.78
C LEU A 115 -0.49 14.42 14.14
N LEU A 116 -0.49 14.93 12.92
CA LEU A 116 0.66 15.49 12.24
C LEU A 116 0.54 17.02 12.31
N ASP A 117 1.01 17.58 13.42
CA ASP A 117 1.03 19.02 13.64
C ASP A 117 2.42 19.57 13.35
N HIS A 118 2.64 19.88 12.07
CA HIS A 118 3.94 20.32 11.54
C HIS A 118 4.39 21.66 12.12
N TRP A 119 3.44 22.52 12.46
CA TRP A 119 3.68 23.87 12.98
C TRP A 119 2.81 24.08 14.22
N SER A 120 3.45 24.18 15.39
CA SER A 120 2.77 24.45 16.66
C SER A 120 3.18 25.83 17.14
N ASN A 121 2.20 26.72 17.37
CA ASN A 121 2.45 28.13 17.75
C ASN A 121 3.43 28.84 16.80
N ASP A 122 3.26 28.64 15.48
CA ASP A 122 4.16 29.14 14.42
C ASP A 122 5.60 28.59 14.42
N GLU A 123 5.96 27.72 15.37
CA GLU A 123 7.25 27.05 15.43
C GLU A 123 7.19 25.65 14.79
N LEU A 124 8.28 25.27 14.11
CA LEU A 124 8.39 23.96 13.48
C LEU A 124 8.45 22.86 14.54
N ASN A 125 7.52 21.91 14.46
CA ASN A 125 7.51 20.77 15.38
C ASN A 125 8.62 19.78 15.02
N VAL A 126 9.78 19.91 15.67
CA VAL A 126 10.98 19.10 15.40
C VAL A 126 10.72 17.60 15.59
N ARG A 127 9.84 17.21 16.51
CA ARG A 127 9.45 15.80 16.71
C ARG A 127 8.75 15.25 15.47
N ILE A 128 7.79 16.01 14.92
CA ILE A 128 7.08 15.62 13.69
C ILE A 128 8.04 15.64 12.50
N LEU A 129 8.93 16.62 12.41
CA LEU A 129 9.98 16.65 11.37
C LEU A 129 10.84 15.38 11.39
N ILE A 130 11.40 15.01 12.54
CA ILE A 130 12.22 13.80 12.68
C ILE A 130 11.40 12.55 12.35
N THR A 131 10.15 12.48 12.82
CA THR A 131 9.23 11.37 12.54
C THR A 131 9.03 11.20 11.04
N VAL A 132 8.68 12.28 10.32
CA VAL A 132 8.47 12.25 8.87
C VAL A 132 9.76 11.92 8.11
N ILE A 133 10.91 12.46 8.51
CA ILE A 133 12.20 12.10 7.91
C ILE A 133 12.46 10.59 8.04
N ILE A 134 12.24 9.98 9.20
CA ILE A 134 12.42 8.54 9.41
C ILE A 134 11.47 7.74 8.51
N MET A 135 10.20 8.14 8.44
CA MET A 135 9.20 7.50 7.58
C MET A 135 9.61 7.56 6.09
N ASN A 136 10.09 8.73 5.65
CA ASN A 136 10.57 8.96 4.29
C ASN A 136 11.79 8.08 3.99
N VAL A 137 12.76 7.99 4.90
CA VAL A 137 13.93 7.12 4.73
C VAL A 137 13.51 5.66 4.54
N ILE A 138 12.56 5.15 5.34
CA ILE A 138 12.05 3.78 5.19
C ILE A 138 11.37 3.60 3.83
N MET A 139 10.49 4.53 3.43
CA MET A 139 9.78 4.50 2.15
C MET A 139 10.74 4.54 0.96
N PHE A 140 11.68 5.49 0.93
CA PHE A 140 12.68 5.62 -0.12
C PHE A 140 13.60 4.40 -0.19
N SER A 141 13.99 3.84 0.96
CA SER A 141 14.83 2.63 0.99
C SER A 141 14.11 1.42 0.38
N SER A 142 12.81 1.26 0.67
CA SER A 142 11.98 0.21 0.08
C SER A 142 11.89 0.35 -1.45
N VAL A 143 11.58 1.55 -1.94
CA VAL A 143 11.50 1.84 -3.38
C VAL A 143 12.85 1.64 -4.05
N ALA A 144 13.94 2.16 -3.47
CA ALA A 144 15.28 2.02 -4.02
C ALA A 144 15.71 0.55 -4.11
N LEU A 145 15.43 -0.27 -3.09
CA LEU A 145 15.71 -1.70 -3.11
C LEU A 145 14.90 -2.41 -4.20
N ALA A 146 13.59 -2.12 -4.29
CA ALA A 146 12.72 -2.67 -5.33
C ALA A 146 13.20 -2.28 -6.74
N SER A 147 13.52 -1.01 -6.97
CA SER A 147 14.06 -0.51 -8.24
C SER A 147 15.41 -1.15 -8.58
N SER A 148 16.28 -1.35 -7.59
CA SER A 148 17.58 -2.01 -7.79
C SER A 148 17.40 -3.47 -8.22
N LEU A 149 16.50 -4.22 -7.59
CA LEU A 149 16.15 -5.58 -7.98
C LEU A 149 15.52 -5.63 -9.38
N ALA A 150 14.66 -4.68 -9.71
CA ALA A 150 14.06 -4.53 -11.04
C ALA A 150 15.14 -4.30 -12.12
N PHE A 151 16.06 -3.36 -11.86
CA PHE A 151 17.16 -3.03 -12.76
C PHE A 151 18.09 -4.22 -12.97
N LEU A 152 18.52 -4.89 -11.90
CA LEU A 152 19.36 -6.10 -11.97
C LEU A 152 18.69 -7.21 -12.79
N THR A 153 17.36 -7.36 -12.64
CA THR A 153 16.57 -8.31 -13.43
C THR A 153 16.58 -7.93 -14.92
N PHE A 154 16.33 -6.66 -15.25
CA PHE A 154 16.35 -6.16 -16.64
C PHE A 154 17.71 -6.36 -17.29
N HIS A 155 18.76 -5.96 -16.59
CA HIS A 155 20.14 -6.10 -17.05
C HIS A 155 20.48 -7.56 -17.34
N HIS A 156 20.07 -8.49 -16.46
CA HIS A 156 20.36 -9.90 -16.67
C HIS A 156 19.61 -10.51 -17.87
N ILE A 157 18.33 -10.17 -18.05
CA ILE A 157 17.55 -10.63 -19.22
C ILE A 157 18.20 -10.15 -20.51
N ARG A 158 18.67 -8.89 -20.55
CA ARG A 158 19.30 -8.31 -21.73
C ARG A 158 20.69 -8.91 -22.03
N SER A 159 21.46 -9.23 -21.00
CA SER A 159 22.83 -9.74 -21.11
C SER A 159 22.91 -11.25 -21.38
N SER A 160 21.86 -12.02 -21.07
CA SER A 160 21.90 -13.48 -21.19
C SER A 160 21.67 -13.95 -22.64
N GLN A 161 22.75 -14.31 -23.33
CA GLN A 161 22.72 -14.88 -24.69
C GLN A 161 22.11 -16.30 -24.78
N LYS A 162 21.83 -16.94 -23.64
CA LYS A 162 21.36 -18.34 -23.56
C LYS A 162 19.83 -18.49 -23.55
N LEU A 163 19.07 -17.39 -23.57
CA LEU A 163 17.61 -17.44 -23.62
C LEU A 163 17.13 -17.55 -25.07
N SER A 164 16.23 -18.49 -25.34
CA SER A 164 15.55 -18.53 -26.64
C SER A 164 14.78 -17.22 -26.85
N VAL A 165 14.61 -16.80 -28.12
CA VAL A 165 13.91 -15.55 -28.48
C VAL A 165 12.52 -15.50 -27.82
N GLN A 166 11.78 -16.61 -27.81
CA GLN A 166 10.48 -16.72 -27.15
C GLN A 166 10.55 -16.59 -25.62
N ALA A 167 11.53 -17.22 -24.97
CA ALA A 167 11.71 -17.12 -23.52
C ALA A 167 12.09 -15.68 -23.10
N GLY A 168 12.95 -15.01 -23.87
CA GLY A 168 13.32 -13.61 -23.64
C GLY A 168 12.12 -12.66 -23.77
N LEU A 169 11.27 -12.85 -24.77
CA LEU A 169 10.05 -12.06 -24.95
C LEU A 169 9.06 -12.26 -23.80
N LEU A 170 8.87 -13.50 -23.34
CA LEU A 170 8.01 -13.81 -22.18
C LEU A 170 8.54 -13.16 -20.91
N GLN A 171 9.84 -13.29 -20.64
CA GLN A 171 10.51 -12.67 -19.49
C GLN A 171 10.39 -11.15 -19.49
N ARG A 172 10.55 -10.50 -20.66
CA ARG A 172 10.37 -9.05 -20.81
C ARG A 172 8.94 -8.60 -20.58
N LYS A 173 7.94 -9.32 -21.10
CA LYS A 173 6.51 -9.02 -20.86
C LYS A 173 6.15 -9.12 -19.39
N LEU A 174 6.60 -10.19 -18.72
CA LEU A 174 6.39 -10.38 -17.28
C LEU A 174 7.10 -9.32 -16.44
N LEU A 175 8.28 -8.85 -16.87
CA LEU A 175 8.97 -7.76 -16.18
C LEU A 175 8.27 -6.41 -16.37
N ILE A 176 7.81 -6.08 -17.58
CA ILE A 176 6.97 -4.90 -17.83
C ILE A 176 5.71 -4.98 -16.96
N ALA A 177 5.12 -6.17 -16.85
CA ALA A 177 3.96 -6.37 -16.01
C ALA A 177 4.23 -6.09 -14.54
N LEU A 178 5.38 -6.53 -14.05
CA LEU A 178 5.80 -6.28 -12.69
C LEU A 178 6.14 -4.81 -12.45
N CYS A 179 6.77 -4.11 -13.40
CA CYS A 179 7.01 -2.68 -13.30
C CYS A 179 5.69 -1.89 -13.30
N ALA A 180 4.71 -2.29 -14.11
CA ALA A 180 3.37 -1.71 -14.09
C ALA A 180 2.68 -1.97 -12.74
N GLN A 181 2.78 -3.19 -12.21
CA GLN A 181 2.25 -3.55 -10.90
C GLN A 181 2.93 -2.75 -9.78
N ALA A 182 4.25 -2.59 -9.83
CA ALA A 182 5.03 -1.80 -8.89
C ALA A 182 4.71 -0.30 -8.94
N ALA A 183 4.35 0.22 -10.12
CA ALA A 183 3.93 1.60 -10.27
C ALA A 183 2.58 1.87 -9.58
N VAL A 184 1.72 0.86 -9.39
CA VAL A 184 0.42 1.02 -8.72
C VAL A 184 0.57 1.50 -7.28
N PRO A 185 1.22 0.77 -6.35
CA PRO A 185 1.38 1.26 -4.99
C PRO A 185 2.20 2.55 -4.98
N SER A 186 3.21 2.71 -5.85
CA SER A 186 3.96 3.98 -5.91
C SER A 186 3.07 5.19 -6.24
N LEU A 187 2.16 5.08 -7.21
CA LEU A 187 1.30 6.20 -7.61
C LEU A 187 0.07 6.38 -6.70
N PHE A 188 -0.55 5.28 -6.27
CA PHE A 188 -1.81 5.31 -5.51
C PHE A 188 -1.61 5.35 -4.00
N VAL A 189 -0.43 5.01 -3.50
CA VAL A 189 -0.12 4.99 -2.06
C VAL A 189 1.04 5.93 -1.75
N TYR A 190 2.22 5.74 -2.34
CA TYR A 190 3.41 6.51 -1.95
C TYR A 190 3.27 7.99 -2.30
N THR A 191 2.90 8.32 -3.55
CA THR A 191 2.76 9.71 -3.99
C THR A 191 1.76 10.51 -3.15
N PRO A 192 0.50 10.08 -2.95
CA PRO A 192 -0.43 10.83 -2.12
C PRO A 192 0.04 10.92 -0.67
N TYR A 193 0.66 9.86 -0.13
CA TYR A 193 1.18 9.87 1.24
C TYR A 193 2.31 10.90 1.40
N MET A 194 3.32 10.90 0.53
CA MET A 194 4.43 11.86 0.52
C MET A 194 3.90 13.29 0.46
N LEU A 195 2.99 13.57 -0.48
CA LEU A 195 2.41 14.89 -0.63
C LEU A 195 1.63 15.34 0.61
N THR A 196 0.88 14.42 1.25
CA THR A 196 0.07 14.72 2.43
C THR A 196 0.94 14.99 3.66
N ILE A 197 2.06 14.28 3.84
CA ILE A 197 2.92 14.42 5.01
C ILE A 197 4.03 15.47 4.84
N ASP A 198 4.50 15.74 3.62
CA ASP A 198 5.65 16.63 3.39
C ASP A 198 5.23 18.07 3.05
N MET A 199 4.18 18.26 2.24
CA MET A 199 3.74 19.61 1.82
C MET A 199 3.38 20.55 2.97
N PRO A 200 2.83 20.09 4.11
CA PRO A 200 2.55 20.97 5.24
C PRO A 200 3.80 21.62 5.86
N PHE A 201 4.99 21.02 5.72
CA PHE A 201 6.25 21.68 6.12
C PHE A 201 6.53 22.95 5.29
N MET A 202 6.03 23.02 4.05
CA MET A 202 6.15 24.20 3.19
C MET A 202 4.99 25.19 3.38
N ARG A 203 4.09 24.93 4.34
CA ARG A 203 2.85 25.68 4.56
C ARG A 203 1.94 25.72 3.32
N LEU A 204 1.98 24.67 2.49
CA LEU A 204 1.16 24.55 1.30
C LEU A 204 -0.16 23.82 1.61
N PRO A 205 -1.33 24.39 1.23
CA PRO A 205 -2.60 23.70 1.42
C PRO A 205 -2.73 22.52 0.46
N VAL A 206 -3.10 21.36 0.99
CA VAL A 206 -3.26 20.11 0.20
C VAL A 206 -4.64 19.43 0.37
N PRO A 207 -5.76 20.17 0.34
CA PRO A 207 -7.09 19.59 0.62
C PRO A 207 -7.48 18.48 -0.36
N ILE A 208 -7.21 18.66 -1.66
CA ILE A 208 -7.54 17.68 -2.69
C ILE A 208 -6.75 16.38 -2.50
N VAL A 209 -5.44 16.50 -2.24
CA VAL A 209 -4.57 15.33 -2.06
C VAL A 209 -4.94 14.58 -0.79
N HIS A 210 -5.21 15.33 0.29
CA HIS A 210 -5.69 14.80 1.55
C HIS A 210 -6.97 13.97 1.37
N ASP A 211 -7.98 14.53 0.70
CA ASP A 211 -9.28 13.87 0.53
C ASP A 211 -9.21 12.64 -0.39
N LEU A 212 -8.31 12.65 -1.37
CA LEU A 212 -8.07 11.53 -2.27
C LEU A 212 -7.16 10.45 -1.68
N SER A 213 -6.35 10.76 -0.66
CA SER A 213 -5.35 9.84 -0.11
C SER A 213 -5.94 8.51 0.35
N VAL A 214 -7.02 8.54 1.15
CA VAL A 214 -7.66 7.32 1.66
C VAL A 214 -8.38 6.53 0.57
N PRO A 215 -9.20 7.14 -0.31
CA PRO A 215 -9.79 6.42 -1.44
C PRO A 215 -8.75 5.75 -2.35
N LEU A 216 -7.65 6.45 -2.69
CA LEU A 216 -6.59 5.91 -3.53
C LEU A 216 -5.90 4.71 -2.87
N THR A 217 -5.56 4.82 -1.59
CA THR A 217 -4.97 3.71 -0.82
C THR A 217 -5.97 2.56 -0.62
N THR A 218 -7.25 2.84 -0.43
CA THR A 218 -8.26 1.77 -0.27
C THR A 218 -8.50 1.03 -1.60
N CYS A 219 -8.40 1.73 -2.73
CA CYS A 219 -8.61 1.17 -4.06
C CYS A 219 -7.37 0.47 -4.64
N PHE A 220 -6.16 0.77 -4.14
CA PHE A 220 -4.92 0.22 -4.71
C PHE A 220 -4.93 -1.32 -4.86
N PRO A 221 -5.44 -2.14 -3.91
CA PRO A 221 -5.42 -3.60 -4.06
C PRO A 221 -6.27 -4.09 -5.24
N VAL A 222 -7.36 -3.38 -5.52
CA VAL A 222 -8.25 -3.65 -6.66
C VAL A 222 -7.53 -3.31 -7.96
N CYS A 223 -6.89 -2.14 -8.02
CA CYS A 223 -6.09 -1.71 -9.17
C CYS A 223 -4.91 -2.68 -9.44
N ASP A 224 -4.20 -3.09 -8.40
CA ASP A 224 -3.06 -4.01 -8.45
C ASP A 224 -3.49 -5.37 -9.04
N SER A 225 -4.59 -5.92 -8.52
CA SER A 225 -5.19 -7.17 -9.00
C SER A 225 -5.68 -7.07 -10.45
N ALA A 226 -6.33 -5.96 -10.81
CA ALA A 226 -6.81 -5.72 -12.17
C ALA A 226 -5.65 -5.67 -13.18
N ILE A 227 -4.57 -4.95 -12.85
CA ILE A 227 -3.37 -4.88 -13.69
C ILE A 227 -2.74 -6.27 -13.86
N LEU A 228 -2.63 -7.05 -12.79
CA LEU A 228 -2.11 -8.41 -12.86
C LEU A 228 -2.93 -9.30 -13.83
N ILE A 229 -4.25 -9.25 -13.73
CA ILE A 229 -5.16 -10.04 -14.58
C ILE A 229 -5.09 -9.58 -16.04
N LEU A 230 -5.08 -8.28 -16.29
CA LEU A 230 -5.06 -7.72 -17.64
C LEU A 230 -3.75 -8.04 -18.37
N LEU A 231 -2.63 -7.99 -17.65
CA LEU A 231 -1.29 -8.00 -18.23
C LEU A 231 -0.71 -9.42 -18.37
N ILE A 232 -1.13 -10.37 -17.53
CA ILE A 232 -0.71 -11.77 -17.61
C ILE A 232 -1.78 -12.61 -18.31
N SER A 233 -1.45 -13.11 -19.51
CA SER A 233 -2.38 -13.85 -20.37
C SER A 233 -2.96 -15.10 -19.73
N ASP A 234 -2.19 -15.79 -18.88
CA ASP A 234 -2.64 -17.03 -18.24
C ASP A 234 -3.70 -16.75 -17.16
N TYR A 235 -3.58 -15.65 -16.41
CA TYR A 235 -4.62 -15.22 -15.48
C TYR A 235 -5.90 -14.81 -16.20
N ARG A 236 -5.78 -14.05 -17.30
CA ARG A 236 -6.95 -13.71 -18.15
C ARG A 236 -7.65 -14.97 -18.68
N ARG A 237 -6.88 -15.95 -19.16
CA ARG A 237 -7.44 -17.23 -19.65
C ARG A 237 -8.12 -18.02 -18.53
N GLY A 238 -7.51 -18.06 -17.34
CA GLY A 238 -8.11 -18.68 -16.16
C GLY A 238 -9.45 -18.04 -15.79
N LEU A 239 -9.50 -16.70 -15.73
CA LEU A 239 -10.72 -15.95 -15.42
C LEU A 239 -11.83 -16.20 -16.45
N LEU A 240 -11.52 -16.12 -17.75
CA LEU A 240 -12.47 -16.43 -18.82
C LEU A 240 -12.96 -17.89 -18.74
N GLY A 241 -12.10 -18.82 -18.37
CA GLY A 241 -12.46 -20.22 -18.14
C GLY A 241 -13.45 -20.41 -16.98
N MET A 242 -13.28 -19.66 -15.88
CA MET A 242 -14.21 -19.68 -14.75
C MET A 242 -15.59 -19.10 -15.14
N ILE A 243 -15.60 -17.96 -15.85
CA ILE A 243 -16.84 -17.33 -16.32
C ILE A 243 -17.59 -18.26 -17.28
N ARG A 244 -16.90 -18.85 -18.26
CA ARG A 244 -17.51 -19.81 -19.20
C ARG A 244 -18.05 -21.06 -18.50
N LYS A 245 -17.34 -21.61 -17.52
CA LYS A 245 -17.84 -22.75 -16.73
C LYS A 245 -19.12 -22.41 -15.95
N ASN A 246 -19.21 -21.20 -15.39
CA ASN A 246 -20.42 -20.76 -14.69
C ASN A 246 -21.61 -20.62 -15.64
N GLN A 247 -21.41 -20.04 -16.83
CA GLN A 247 -22.46 -19.94 -17.86
C GLN A 247 -22.98 -21.31 -18.31
N VAL A 248 -22.08 -22.28 -18.53
CA VAL A 248 -22.47 -23.66 -18.88
C VAL A 248 -23.23 -24.34 -17.74
N ARG A 249 -22.85 -24.08 -16.48
CA ARG A 249 -23.50 -24.66 -15.30
C ARG A 249 -24.89 -24.06 -15.05
N GLU A 250 -25.05 -22.76 -15.26
CA GLU A 250 -26.35 -22.07 -15.20
C GLU A 250 -27.28 -22.56 -16.32
N ALA A 251 -26.81 -22.64 -17.56
CA ALA A 251 -27.59 -23.17 -18.68
C ALA A 251 -28.03 -24.63 -18.45
N SER A 252 -27.14 -25.48 -17.92
CA SER A 252 -27.46 -26.88 -17.59
C SER A 252 -28.46 -26.99 -16.43
N SER A 253 -28.40 -26.08 -15.45
CA SER A 253 -29.33 -26.05 -14.32
C SER A 253 -30.71 -25.56 -14.76
N ALA A 254 -30.77 -24.51 -15.59
CA ALA A 254 -32.02 -24.03 -16.18
C ALA A 254 -32.69 -25.10 -17.04
N MET A 255 -31.93 -25.83 -17.87
CA MET A 255 -32.45 -26.92 -18.69
C MET A 255 -33.04 -28.07 -17.85
N ARG A 256 -32.37 -28.45 -16.73
CA ARG A 256 -32.89 -29.48 -15.81
C ARG A 256 -34.19 -29.07 -15.12
N VAL A 257 -34.33 -27.80 -14.72
CA VAL A 257 -35.57 -27.30 -14.11
C VAL A 257 -36.74 -27.37 -15.10
N SER A 258 -36.51 -27.05 -16.38
CA SER A 258 -37.54 -27.16 -17.42
C SER A 258 -37.97 -28.60 -17.70
N THR A 259 -37.06 -29.59 -17.59
CA THR A 259 -37.38 -31.02 -17.82
C THR A 259 -38.19 -31.64 -16.68
N VAL A 260 -38.09 -31.12 -15.45
CA VAL A 260 -38.84 -31.62 -14.29
C VAL A 260 -40.25 -31.00 -14.20
N ALA A 261 -40.49 -29.88 -14.89
CA ALA A 261 -41.77 -29.17 -14.91
C ALA A 261 -42.69 -29.56 -16.08
N SER A 262 -42.27 -30.48 -16.96
CA SER A 262 -43.08 -31.05 -18.06
C SER A 262 -43.49 -32.48 -17.74
#